data_AF-A0A4P1R6Y2-F1
#
_entry.id   AF-A0A4P1R6Y2-F1
#
_cell.length_a   1.000
_cell.length_b   1.000
_cell.length_c   1.000
_cell.angle_alpha   90.00
_cell.angle_beta   90.00
_cell.angle_gamma   90.00
#
_symmetry.space_group_name_H-M   'P 1'
#
loop_
_entity.id
_entity.type
_entity.pdbx_description
1 polymer ?
#
loop_
_entity_poly.entity_id
_entity_poly.type
_entity_poly.pdbx_seq_one_letter_code
_entity_poly.pdbx_strand_id
1 'polypeptide(L)'
;MTMDKASQTSSDSPTRDTKVVSIECLKGSSKADEWTGDMLQTGDIVQELRLGSSINSIIRFKSPFKNGKSGVQKILNDAFKKKETSIVVRVRRGIDEFSEMQACIVPNDGKKNFVLRSIIDPNYVVGFLDRNEAECFDLQASRTTRMVNALTRTRLQDGYVSYPWERRMQEMLPVPNSSNFLSILLLPKASDRVASRYNDLEDTLARANAWLNAGQASGVPIVFMNIQTESLLTKISGETASSTVNAGSLSDLSNLANASLYGFEDYHGIDIGVVRAVRLWYAPIGGEFSIEIKLKEDDAKLGFAISRTEEGFIFISSVINQENVPATRSGLCNLYKLATDTSRLLVVSRVSNQKVLPWMVSSTGAIRCYDTVSLSQKLSLHRHTKVPILLHVFLWESALASSSGGSNRFRTVSSPVIQLPSEVQMAHHPNESHVLPLPPDASDSSDQITSDLSQSRLQRDTAGEASFRFHDFSLSSNWV
;
A
#
# COMPACT_ATOMS: atom_id res chain seq x y z
N MET A 1 45.83 5.40 -56.56
CA MET A 1 46.96 6.33 -56.37
C MET A 1 47.70 5.94 -55.10
N THR A 2 49.03 5.97 -55.17
CA THR A 2 49.98 6.23 -54.06
C THR A 2 49.51 7.36 -53.13
N MET A 3 49.91 7.52 -51.87
CA MET A 3 50.90 6.87 -50.98
C MET A 3 50.39 7.10 -49.51
N ASP A 4 51.01 6.72 -48.38
CA ASP A 4 52.35 6.19 -48.10
C ASP A 4 52.36 5.26 -46.86
N LYS A 5 53.55 4.93 -46.33
CA LYS A 5 53.83 4.03 -45.20
C LYS A 5 54.52 4.78 -44.05
N ALA A 6 53.89 4.84 -42.88
CA ALA A 6 54.50 5.36 -41.65
C ALA A 6 54.46 4.32 -40.52
N SER A 7 55.52 3.50 -40.44
CA SER A 7 55.76 2.59 -39.32
C SER A 7 56.16 3.36 -38.07
N GLN A 8 55.34 3.31 -37.01
CA GLN A 8 55.78 3.64 -35.65
C GLN A 8 55.93 2.37 -34.81
N THR A 9 57.17 2.14 -34.40
CA THR A 9 57.54 1.12 -33.42
C THR A 9 57.18 1.60 -32.01
N SER A 10 56.10 1.08 -31.42
CA SER A 10 55.93 1.06 -29.97
C SER A 10 56.30 -0.32 -29.44
N SER A 11 57.30 -0.36 -28.58
CA SER A 11 57.88 -1.60 -28.03
C SER A 11 56.88 -2.40 -27.21
N ASP A 12 56.86 -3.72 -27.44
CA ASP A 12 56.40 -4.68 -26.44
C ASP A 12 57.12 -4.42 -25.10
N SER A 13 56.34 -4.21 -24.06
CA SER A 13 56.71 -4.68 -22.73
C SER A 13 55.46 -5.27 -22.09
N PRO A 14 55.35 -6.60 -21.92
CA PRO A 14 54.24 -7.18 -21.19
C PRO A 14 54.31 -6.65 -19.75
N THR A 15 53.15 -6.33 -19.19
CA THR A 15 53.01 -5.96 -17.77
C THR A 15 53.59 -7.09 -16.92
N ARG A 16 54.84 -6.93 -16.49
CA ARG A 16 55.41 -7.78 -15.46
C ARG A 16 54.56 -7.59 -14.21
N ASP A 17 53.92 -8.66 -13.75
CA ASP A 17 53.35 -8.74 -12.41
C ASP A 17 54.45 -8.37 -11.41
N THR A 18 54.43 -7.12 -10.97
CA THR A 18 55.54 -6.54 -10.22
C THR A 18 55.35 -6.98 -8.77
N LYS A 19 55.83 -8.19 -8.46
CA LYS A 19 55.66 -8.78 -7.13
C LYS A 19 56.26 -7.89 -6.06
N VAL A 20 55.40 -7.44 -5.15
CA VAL A 20 55.74 -6.64 -3.99
C VAL A 20 55.86 -7.54 -2.76
N VAL A 21 56.71 -7.15 -1.81
CA VAL A 21 56.73 -7.78 -0.50
C VAL A 21 55.60 -7.18 0.32
N SER A 22 54.70 -8.03 0.80
CA SER A 22 53.53 -7.66 1.60
C SER A 22 53.60 -8.30 2.99
N ILE A 23 52.86 -7.72 3.93
CA ILE A 23 52.71 -8.25 5.29
C ILE A 23 51.76 -9.46 5.30
N GLU A 24 52.09 -10.42 6.13
CA GLU A 24 51.29 -11.61 6.44
C GLU A 24 51.16 -11.72 7.96
N CYS A 25 49.98 -11.44 8.53
CA CYS A 25 49.77 -11.58 9.98
C CYS A 25 49.71 -13.08 10.33
N LEU A 26 50.63 -13.54 11.19
CA LEU A 26 50.76 -14.94 11.58
C LEU A 26 50.13 -15.23 12.95
N LYS A 27 50.12 -14.24 13.84
CA LYS A 27 49.36 -14.24 15.10
C LYS A 27 48.76 -12.85 15.30
N GLY A 28 47.46 -12.81 15.59
CA GLY A 28 46.69 -11.57 15.84
C GLY A 28 47.06 -10.90 17.16
N SER A 29 46.47 -9.73 17.42
CA SER A 29 46.72 -9.03 18.68
C SER A 29 46.02 -9.74 19.83
N SER A 30 46.58 -9.61 21.04
CA SER A 30 45.92 -10.02 22.27
C SER A 30 45.00 -8.93 22.86
N LYS A 31 44.95 -7.75 22.23
CA LYS A 31 44.11 -6.61 22.61
C LYS A 31 42.90 -6.53 21.68
N ALA A 32 41.77 -6.06 22.19
CA ALA A 32 40.56 -5.85 21.40
C ALA A 32 40.67 -4.71 20.36
N ASP A 33 41.79 -3.98 20.37
CA ASP A 33 42.13 -2.83 19.50
C ASP A 33 42.76 -3.26 18.16
N GLU A 34 42.27 -4.32 17.51
CA GLU A 34 42.68 -4.72 16.13
C GLU A 34 42.27 -3.70 15.03
N TRP A 35 42.00 -2.44 15.42
CA TRP A 35 41.29 -1.42 14.66
C TRP A 35 42.03 -0.08 14.61
N THR A 36 43.12 0.06 15.36
CA THR A 36 43.96 1.26 15.32
C THR A 36 44.86 1.22 14.07
N GLY A 37 44.96 2.35 13.37
CA GLY A 37 45.65 2.44 12.06
C GLY A 37 47.18 2.28 12.11
N ASP A 38 47.75 2.16 13.31
CA ASP A 38 49.17 2.06 13.61
C ASP A 38 49.71 0.62 13.58
N MET A 39 48.87 -0.40 13.83
CA MET A 39 49.25 -1.81 13.66
C MET A 39 49.30 -2.19 12.18
N LEU A 40 50.23 -3.06 11.77
CA LEU A 40 50.27 -3.58 10.39
C LEU A 40 49.07 -4.52 10.13
N GLN A 41 48.75 -4.75 8.85
CA GLN A 41 47.66 -5.62 8.42
C GLN A 41 48.09 -6.53 7.27
N THR A 42 47.44 -7.69 7.13
CA THR A 42 47.71 -8.60 6.00
C THR A 42 47.33 -7.92 4.69
N GLY A 43 48.29 -7.82 3.77
CA GLY A 43 48.12 -7.06 2.52
C GLY A 43 48.84 -5.70 2.53
N ASP A 44 49.26 -5.17 3.68
CA ASP A 44 50.09 -3.95 3.73
C ASP A 44 51.38 -4.13 2.91
N ILE A 45 51.72 -3.17 2.03
CA ILE A 45 52.87 -3.28 1.12
C ILE A 45 54.13 -2.73 1.80
N VAL A 46 55.19 -3.52 1.91
CA VAL A 46 56.42 -3.13 2.61
C VAL A 46 57.24 -2.15 1.77
N GLN A 47 57.52 -0.97 2.32
CA GLN A 47 58.22 0.12 1.64
C GLN A 47 59.65 0.31 2.17
N GLU A 48 59.85 0.21 3.48
CA GLU A 48 61.17 0.38 4.09
C GLU A 48 61.34 -0.51 5.33
N LEU A 49 62.52 -1.10 5.47
CA LEU A 49 63.00 -1.79 6.67
C LEU A 49 64.17 -0.98 7.23
N ARG A 50 64.11 -0.58 8.50
CA ARG A 50 65.17 0.12 9.21
C ARG A 50 65.67 -0.77 10.34
N LEU A 51 66.90 -1.24 10.26
CA LEU A 51 67.54 -2.07 11.28
C LEU A 51 68.40 -1.20 12.21
N GLY A 52 68.34 -1.47 13.52
CA GLY A 52 69.21 -0.85 14.52
C GLY A 52 68.51 0.16 15.45
N SER A 53 69.00 0.26 16.68
CA SER A 53 68.39 1.07 17.76
C SER A 53 68.98 2.47 17.94
N SER A 54 70.03 2.85 17.19
CA SER A 54 70.72 4.14 17.35
C SER A 54 70.81 4.89 16.03
N ILE A 55 70.62 6.21 16.04
CA ILE A 55 70.59 7.05 14.83
C ILE A 55 71.86 6.87 13.96
N ASN A 56 73.01 6.63 14.59
CA ASN A 56 74.30 6.46 13.93
C ASN A 56 74.56 5.03 13.43
N SER A 57 73.66 4.07 13.69
CA SER A 57 73.77 2.67 13.25
C SER A 57 72.61 2.18 12.38
N ILE A 58 71.63 3.03 12.06
CA ILE A 58 70.43 2.59 11.32
C ILE A 58 70.76 2.25 9.86
N ILE A 59 70.63 0.98 9.49
CA ILE A 59 70.72 0.52 8.10
C ILE A 59 69.31 0.49 7.50
N ARG A 60 69.12 1.18 6.37
CA ARG A 60 67.82 1.27 5.67
C ARG A 60 67.81 0.45 4.39
N PHE A 61 66.78 -0.37 4.23
CA PHE A 61 66.51 -1.15 3.02
C PHE A 61 65.15 -0.72 2.48
N LYS A 62 65.10 -0.22 1.25
CA LYS A 62 63.86 0.20 0.59
C LYS A 62 63.39 -0.81 -0.44
N SER A 63 62.09 -0.83 -0.70
CA SER A 63 61.52 -1.51 -1.85
C SER A 63 62.02 -0.90 -3.17
N PRO A 64 62.11 -1.67 -4.27
CA PRO A 64 61.85 -3.11 -4.37
C PRO A 64 63.00 -3.96 -3.78
N PHE A 65 62.66 -4.96 -2.97
CA PHE A 65 63.65 -5.84 -2.35
C PHE A 65 64.19 -6.86 -3.35
N LYS A 66 65.52 -6.92 -3.53
CA LYS A 66 66.17 -7.89 -4.41
C LYS A 66 65.86 -9.33 -3.96
N ASN A 67 65.22 -10.10 -4.83
CA ASN A 67 64.68 -11.45 -4.55
C ASN A 67 63.49 -11.49 -3.56
N GLY A 68 62.70 -10.41 -3.45
CA GLY A 68 61.43 -10.39 -2.73
C GLY A 68 61.53 -10.83 -1.26
N LYS A 69 60.59 -11.67 -0.81
CA LYS A 69 60.57 -12.32 0.51
C LYS A 69 61.92 -12.97 0.85
N SER A 70 62.53 -13.68 -0.10
CA SER A 70 63.82 -14.36 0.10
C SER A 70 64.97 -13.37 0.34
N GLY A 71 64.91 -12.20 -0.29
CA GLY A 71 65.81 -11.07 -0.03
C GLY A 71 65.64 -10.51 1.38
N VAL A 72 64.40 -10.25 1.79
CA VAL A 72 64.07 -9.80 3.15
C VAL A 72 64.52 -10.82 4.19
N GLN A 73 64.26 -12.12 3.98
CA GLN A 73 64.71 -13.18 4.88
C GLN A 73 66.24 -13.24 5.02
N LYS A 74 67.00 -12.94 3.96
CA LYS A 74 68.46 -12.80 4.06
C LYS A 74 68.87 -11.61 4.94
N ILE A 75 68.24 -10.44 4.74
CA ILE A 75 68.47 -9.23 5.56
C ILE A 75 68.23 -9.52 7.04
N LEU A 76 67.10 -10.17 7.38
CA LEU A 76 66.75 -10.54 8.76
C LEU A 76 67.76 -11.53 9.37
N ASN A 77 68.21 -12.53 8.60
CA ASN A 77 69.20 -13.52 9.05
C ASN A 77 70.57 -12.89 9.33
N ASP A 78 71.04 -12.01 8.43
CA ASP A 78 72.33 -11.35 8.58
C ASP A 78 72.31 -10.34 9.75
N ALA A 79 71.18 -9.68 10.02
CA ALA A 79 70.98 -8.83 11.19
C ALA A 79 70.94 -9.65 12.50
N PHE A 80 70.16 -10.74 12.53
CA PHE A 80 70.06 -11.64 13.68
C PHE A 80 71.41 -12.25 14.06
N LYS A 81 72.23 -12.67 13.08
CA LYS A 81 73.62 -13.14 13.30
C LYS A 81 74.52 -12.08 13.91
N LYS A 82 74.32 -10.80 13.57
CA LYS A 82 75.03 -9.65 14.15
C LYS A 82 74.48 -9.23 15.52
N LYS A 83 73.46 -9.91 16.04
CA LYS A 83 72.69 -9.56 17.26
C LYS A 83 71.93 -8.23 17.16
N GLU A 84 71.71 -7.74 15.95
CA GLU A 84 70.91 -6.54 15.68
C GLU A 84 69.47 -6.97 15.38
N THR A 85 68.65 -7.08 16.43
CA THR A 85 67.27 -7.61 16.34
C THR A 85 66.19 -6.54 16.33
N SER A 86 66.49 -5.28 16.63
CA SER A 86 65.53 -4.17 16.57
C SER A 86 65.30 -3.73 15.12
N ILE A 87 64.04 -3.66 14.70
CA ILE A 87 63.63 -3.26 13.35
C ILE A 87 62.40 -2.36 13.38
N VAL A 88 62.38 -1.35 12.51
CA VAL A 88 61.17 -0.59 12.16
C VAL A 88 60.77 -0.93 10.73
N VAL A 89 59.50 -1.30 10.53
CA VAL A 89 58.92 -1.60 9.22
C VAL A 89 57.95 -0.50 8.84
N ARG A 90 58.21 0.19 7.73
CA ARG A 90 57.25 1.10 7.10
C ARG A 90 56.52 0.38 5.97
N VAL A 91 55.20 0.48 5.99
CA VAL A 91 54.32 -0.09 4.96
C VAL A 91 53.48 1.00 4.29
N ARG A 92 52.84 0.66 3.17
CA ARG A 92 51.82 1.44 2.48
C ARG A 92 50.48 0.70 2.48
N ARG A 93 49.40 1.45 2.75
CA ARG A 93 48.00 1.14 2.45
C ARG A 93 47.50 2.09 1.38
N GLY A 94 46.65 1.58 0.48
CA GLY A 94 46.15 2.36 -0.64
C GLY A 94 47.27 3.05 -1.43
N ILE A 95 47.01 4.27 -1.89
CA ILE A 95 47.92 5.01 -2.76
C ILE A 95 49.00 5.75 -1.94
N ASP A 96 48.64 6.42 -0.84
CA ASP A 96 49.54 7.30 -0.07
C ASP A 96 49.42 7.20 1.47
N GLU A 97 48.71 6.21 2.02
CA GLU A 97 48.65 5.99 3.48
C GLU A 97 49.86 5.15 3.92
N PHE A 98 50.56 5.56 4.98
CA PHE A 98 51.72 4.82 5.50
C PHE A 98 51.62 4.59 7.01
N SER A 99 51.90 3.34 7.43
CA SER A 99 52.02 2.96 8.84
C SER A 99 53.44 2.47 9.13
N GLU A 100 53.91 2.66 10.37
CA GLU A 100 55.21 2.16 10.83
C GLU A 100 55.05 1.33 12.11
N MET A 101 55.66 0.14 12.14
CA MET A 101 55.68 -0.72 13.32
C MET A 101 57.10 -0.98 13.79
N GLN A 102 57.34 -0.79 15.09
CA GLN A 102 58.57 -1.22 15.76
C GLN A 102 58.45 -2.67 16.23
N ALA A 103 59.45 -3.49 15.91
CA ALA A 103 59.42 -4.92 16.14
C ALA A 103 60.81 -5.48 16.47
N CYS A 104 60.81 -6.72 16.96
CA CYS A 104 62.01 -7.53 17.14
C CYS A 104 62.03 -8.70 16.14
N ILE A 105 63.19 -8.94 15.54
CA ILE A 105 63.45 -10.11 14.68
C ILE A 105 63.55 -11.35 15.56
N VAL A 106 62.69 -12.33 15.31
CA VAL A 106 62.69 -13.62 16.03
C VAL A 106 62.69 -14.79 15.04
N PRO A 107 63.34 -15.93 15.38
CA PRO A 107 63.18 -17.15 14.61
C PRO A 107 61.73 -17.65 14.69
N ASN A 108 61.24 -18.25 13.61
CA ASN A 108 59.88 -18.80 13.54
C ASN A 108 59.86 -20.27 13.97
N ASP A 109 59.05 -20.58 14.98
CA ASP A 109 58.98 -21.96 15.51
C ASP A 109 58.50 -22.94 14.42
N GLY A 110 59.32 -23.95 14.12
CA GLY A 110 59.02 -24.98 13.13
C GLY A 110 59.36 -24.66 11.66
N LYS A 111 59.87 -23.46 11.32
CA LYS A 111 60.32 -23.13 9.95
C LYS A 111 61.66 -22.39 9.98
N LYS A 112 62.56 -22.66 9.01
CA LYS A 112 63.87 -21.97 8.87
C LYS A 112 63.74 -20.55 8.30
N ASN A 113 62.87 -19.73 8.88
CA ASN A 113 62.65 -18.33 8.51
C ASN A 113 62.51 -17.44 9.74
N PHE A 114 62.70 -16.14 9.54
CA PHE A 114 62.54 -15.11 10.57
C PHE A 114 61.20 -14.40 10.41
N VAL A 115 60.61 -14.03 11.53
CA VAL A 115 59.35 -13.28 11.63
C VAL A 115 59.57 -12.09 12.56
N LEU A 116 58.65 -11.13 12.53
CA LEU A 116 58.73 -9.93 13.35
C LEU A 116 57.67 -9.98 14.42
N ARG A 117 58.09 -9.76 15.67
CA ARG A 117 57.21 -9.65 16.84
C ARG A 117 57.12 -8.19 17.26
N SER A 118 55.92 -7.64 17.39
CA SER A 118 55.76 -6.23 17.80
C SER A 118 56.34 -5.99 19.19
N ILE A 119 56.93 -4.81 19.40
CA ILE A 119 57.39 -4.36 20.72
C ILE A 119 56.19 -3.95 21.60
N ILE A 120 55.10 -3.48 20.99
CA ILE A 120 53.89 -2.96 21.67
C ILE A 120 52.91 -4.08 22.05
N ASP A 121 52.91 -5.19 21.29
CA ASP A 121 52.20 -6.42 21.60
C ASP A 121 53.07 -7.65 21.25
N PRO A 122 53.72 -8.30 22.23
CA PRO A 122 54.53 -9.49 22.00
C PRO A 122 53.78 -10.70 21.43
N ASN A 123 52.44 -10.73 21.48
CA ASN A 123 51.64 -11.79 20.87
C ASN A 123 51.42 -11.55 19.37
N TYR A 124 51.49 -10.29 18.93
CA TYR A 124 51.31 -9.91 17.54
C TYR A 124 52.58 -10.21 16.72
N VAL A 125 52.47 -11.13 15.77
CA VAL A 125 53.59 -11.63 14.95
C VAL A 125 53.25 -11.56 13.48
N VAL A 126 54.14 -10.96 12.69
CA VAL A 126 54.00 -10.82 11.24
C VAL A 126 55.16 -11.47 10.48
N GLY A 127 54.83 -12.01 9.31
CA GLY A 127 55.75 -12.46 8.29
C GLY A 127 55.67 -11.59 7.03
N PHE A 128 56.41 -12.03 6.02
CA PHE A 128 56.52 -11.38 4.71
C PHE A 128 56.09 -12.36 3.63
N LEU A 129 55.32 -11.91 2.63
CA LEU A 129 54.89 -12.72 1.48
C LEU A 129 55.01 -11.93 0.18
N ASP A 130 55.52 -12.56 -0.88
CA ASP A 130 55.49 -11.99 -2.23
C ASP A 130 54.06 -12.08 -2.78
N ARG A 131 53.46 -10.94 -3.12
CA ARG A 131 52.10 -10.81 -3.70
C ARG A 131 52.13 -9.85 -4.88
N ASN A 132 51.09 -9.87 -5.71
CA ASN A 132 50.86 -8.83 -6.70
C ASN A 132 50.23 -7.59 -6.01
N GLU A 133 50.44 -6.39 -6.55
CA GLU A 133 49.94 -5.15 -5.92
C GLU A 133 48.41 -5.09 -5.87
N ALA A 134 47.71 -5.61 -6.90
CA ALA A 134 46.25 -5.74 -6.88
C ALA A 134 45.74 -6.62 -5.72
N GLU A 135 46.36 -7.78 -5.50
CA GLU A 135 46.03 -8.66 -4.36
C GLU A 135 46.25 -7.97 -3.01
N CYS A 136 47.23 -7.08 -2.92
CA CYS A 136 47.48 -6.30 -1.71
C CYS A 136 46.32 -5.31 -1.46
N PHE A 137 45.84 -4.62 -2.49
CA PHE A 137 44.70 -3.71 -2.36
C PHE A 137 43.39 -4.44 -2.02
N ASP A 138 43.13 -5.62 -2.59
CA ASP A 138 41.97 -6.44 -2.25
C ASP A 138 41.97 -6.87 -0.77
N LEU A 139 43.16 -7.20 -0.23
CA LEU A 139 43.34 -7.57 1.18
C LEU A 139 43.19 -6.37 2.12
N GLN A 140 43.70 -5.20 1.73
CA GLN A 140 43.60 -3.92 2.45
C GLN A 140 42.16 -3.36 2.52
N ALA A 141 41.21 -3.90 1.74
CA ALA A 141 39.81 -3.47 1.80
C ALA A 141 39.25 -3.60 3.24
N SER A 142 38.88 -2.47 3.85
CA SER A 142 38.53 -2.41 5.28
C SER A 142 37.41 -3.39 5.67
N ARG A 143 37.40 -3.82 6.94
CA ARG A 143 36.31 -4.66 7.46
C ARG A 143 34.94 -3.98 7.31
N THR A 144 34.87 -2.66 7.38
CA THR A 144 33.66 -1.86 7.07
C THR A 144 33.23 -2.05 5.63
N THR A 145 34.15 -1.94 4.66
CA THR A 145 33.88 -2.20 3.24
C THR A 145 33.38 -3.63 3.01
N ARG A 146 33.97 -4.63 3.69
CA ARG A 146 33.51 -6.03 3.62
C ARG A 146 32.12 -6.22 4.23
N MET A 147 31.81 -5.56 5.34
CA MET A 147 30.48 -5.60 5.97
C MET A 147 29.40 -4.91 5.12
N VAL A 148 29.69 -3.75 4.55
CA VAL A 148 28.77 -3.05 3.63
C VAL A 148 28.53 -3.91 2.38
N ASN A 149 29.59 -4.47 1.78
CA ASN A 149 29.45 -5.38 0.64
C ASN A 149 28.66 -6.66 0.99
N ALA A 150 28.81 -7.20 2.20
CA ALA A 150 28.01 -8.33 2.67
C ALA A 150 26.54 -7.93 2.82
N LEU A 151 26.24 -6.80 3.47
CA LEU A 151 24.89 -6.26 3.62
C LEU A 151 24.20 -6.05 2.26
N THR A 152 24.88 -5.41 1.31
CA THR A 152 24.37 -5.18 -0.07
C THR A 152 24.15 -6.49 -0.84
N ARG A 153 24.88 -7.56 -0.52
CA ARG A 153 24.71 -8.89 -1.15
C ARG A 153 23.67 -9.76 -0.44
N THR A 154 23.38 -9.51 0.84
CA THR A 154 22.41 -10.29 1.61
C THR A 154 21.00 -9.95 1.18
N ARG A 155 20.36 -10.88 0.47
CA ARG A 155 18.93 -10.80 0.14
C ARG A 155 18.10 -11.36 1.30
N LEU A 156 17.09 -10.60 1.73
CA LEU A 156 16.00 -11.16 2.54
C LEU A 156 15.34 -12.29 1.74
N GLN A 157 15.09 -13.41 2.41
CA GLN A 157 14.34 -14.52 1.84
C GLN A 157 12.84 -14.30 2.07
N ASP A 158 12.01 -14.92 1.24
CA ASP A 158 10.58 -14.99 1.50
C ASP A 158 10.28 -15.94 2.68
N GLY A 159 9.13 -15.73 3.31
CA GLY A 159 8.66 -16.52 4.44
C GLY A 159 7.19 -16.87 4.25
N TYR A 160 6.85 -18.14 4.46
CA TYR A 160 5.48 -18.62 4.36
C TYR A 160 4.89 -18.89 5.75
N VAL A 161 3.69 -18.36 6.00
CA VAL A 161 2.90 -18.61 7.21
C VAL A 161 1.54 -19.15 6.80
N SER A 162 1.24 -20.38 7.20
CA SER A 162 -0.10 -20.95 7.01
C SER A 162 -1.10 -20.25 7.92
N TYR A 163 -2.12 -19.63 7.33
CA TYR A 163 -3.19 -18.93 8.06
C TYR A 163 -4.56 -19.52 7.69
N PRO A 164 -5.38 -19.95 8.67
CA PRO A 164 -6.65 -20.64 8.40
C PRO A 164 -7.78 -19.64 8.08
N TRP A 165 -7.74 -19.06 6.88
CA TRP A 165 -8.66 -18.01 6.42
C TRP A 165 -10.13 -18.40 6.56
N GLU A 166 -10.51 -19.62 6.17
CA GLU A 166 -11.89 -20.09 6.16
C GLU A 166 -12.48 -20.15 7.58
N ARG A 167 -11.69 -20.69 8.53
CA ARG A 167 -12.08 -20.72 9.94
C ARG A 167 -12.20 -19.30 10.50
N ARG A 168 -11.27 -18.41 10.16
CA ARG A 168 -11.29 -17.01 10.62
C ARG A 168 -12.46 -16.23 10.04
N MET A 169 -12.85 -16.46 8.79
CA MET A 169 -14.07 -15.88 8.21
C MET A 169 -15.34 -16.35 8.94
N GLN A 170 -15.40 -17.63 9.33
CA GLN A 170 -16.53 -18.18 10.10
C GLN A 170 -16.58 -17.65 11.55
N GLU A 171 -15.43 -17.44 12.19
CA GLU A 171 -15.32 -16.95 13.57
C GLU A 171 -15.52 -15.42 13.71
N MET A 172 -15.13 -14.63 12.70
CA MET A 172 -14.96 -13.17 12.83
C MET A 172 -15.96 -12.32 12.03
N LEU A 173 -16.67 -12.88 11.04
CA LEU A 173 -17.65 -12.11 10.26
C LEU A 173 -19.03 -12.11 10.96
N PRO A 174 -19.67 -10.95 11.18
CA PRO A 174 -21.03 -10.89 11.75
C PRO A 174 -22.09 -11.63 10.90
N VAL A 175 -21.87 -11.65 9.58
CA VAL A 175 -22.69 -12.40 8.62
C VAL A 175 -21.81 -13.46 7.95
N PRO A 176 -22.11 -14.77 8.08
CA PRO A 176 -21.29 -15.82 7.49
C PRO A 176 -21.07 -15.64 5.99
N ASN A 177 -19.82 -15.85 5.56
CA ASN A 177 -19.37 -15.73 4.16
C ASN A 177 -19.71 -14.38 3.50
N SER A 178 -19.86 -13.31 4.29
CA SER A 178 -20.32 -12.01 3.81
C SER A 178 -19.43 -10.87 4.30
N SER A 179 -18.96 -10.09 3.34
CA SER A 179 -18.22 -8.85 3.60
C SER A 179 -19.15 -7.69 3.93
N ASN A 180 -18.75 -6.89 4.92
CA ASN A 180 -19.33 -5.57 5.26
C ASN A 180 -18.88 -4.46 4.29
N PHE A 181 -17.90 -4.72 3.42
CA PHE A 181 -17.53 -3.82 2.34
C PHE A 181 -18.55 -3.96 1.21
N LEU A 182 -19.26 -2.87 0.96
CA LEU A 182 -20.34 -2.76 -0.02
C LEU A 182 -19.92 -1.77 -1.10
N SER A 183 -20.52 -1.84 -2.29
CA SER A 183 -20.24 -0.85 -3.33
C SER A 183 -21.40 -0.63 -4.28
N ILE A 184 -21.38 0.56 -4.89
CA ILE A 184 -22.22 0.97 -6.01
C ILE A 184 -21.32 1.44 -7.16
N LEU A 185 -21.67 1.07 -8.39
CA LEU A 185 -20.95 1.47 -9.60
C LEU A 185 -21.66 2.65 -10.27
N LEU A 186 -20.97 3.78 -10.47
CA LEU A 186 -21.51 4.93 -11.18
C LEU A 186 -20.91 4.99 -12.58
N LEU A 187 -21.76 4.85 -13.59
CA LEU A 187 -21.37 5.10 -14.98
C LEU A 187 -21.33 6.61 -15.26
N PRO A 188 -20.39 7.10 -16.08
CA PRO A 188 -20.32 8.51 -16.46
C PRO A 188 -21.63 9.02 -17.03
N LYS A 189 -22.00 10.27 -16.72
CA LYS A 189 -23.27 10.86 -17.15
C LYS A 189 -23.22 11.13 -18.65
N ALA A 190 -24.23 10.68 -19.39
CA ALA A 190 -24.37 11.05 -20.80
C ALA A 190 -24.75 12.53 -20.89
N SER A 191 -23.98 13.29 -21.68
CA SER A 191 -24.22 14.73 -21.91
C SER A 191 -25.34 14.94 -22.93
N ASP A 192 -25.59 13.95 -23.79
CA ASP A 192 -26.58 13.97 -24.87
C ASP A 192 -27.56 12.78 -24.76
N ARG A 193 -28.69 12.87 -25.49
CA ARG A 193 -29.73 11.83 -25.46
C ARG A 193 -29.34 10.52 -26.15
N VAL A 194 -28.31 10.53 -27.01
CA VAL A 194 -27.82 9.36 -27.75
C VAL A 194 -26.69 8.66 -27.00
N ALA A 195 -26.20 9.25 -25.89
CA ALA A 195 -25.04 8.80 -25.13
C ALA A 195 -23.78 8.66 -25.99
N SER A 196 -23.62 9.59 -26.94
CA SER A 196 -22.39 9.77 -27.72
C SER A 196 -21.30 10.42 -26.88
N ARG A 197 -21.66 11.40 -26.03
CA ARG A 197 -20.75 12.16 -25.18
C ARG A 197 -21.03 11.92 -23.70
N TYR A 198 -19.98 11.98 -22.90
CA TYR A 198 -20.03 11.78 -21.47
C TYR A 198 -19.39 12.97 -20.75
N ASN A 199 -19.96 13.36 -19.62
CA ASN A 199 -19.33 14.27 -18.67
C ASN A 199 -18.02 13.65 -18.17
N ASP A 200 -17.10 14.48 -17.67
CA ASP A 200 -15.78 14.06 -17.21
C ASP A 200 -15.80 13.18 -15.94
N LEU A 201 -14.61 12.74 -15.53
CA LEU A 201 -14.45 11.89 -14.35
C LEU A 201 -14.86 12.63 -13.08
N GLU A 202 -14.64 13.95 -13.01
CA GLU A 202 -15.01 14.78 -11.86
C GLU A 202 -16.54 14.88 -11.67
N ASP A 203 -17.34 15.03 -12.73
CA ASP A 203 -18.81 14.89 -12.64
C ASP A 203 -19.22 13.52 -12.07
N THR A 204 -18.53 12.46 -12.46
CA THR A 204 -18.83 11.10 -12.01
C THR A 204 -18.45 10.90 -10.54
N LEU A 205 -17.34 11.47 -10.09
CA LEU A 205 -16.93 11.53 -8.67
C LEU A 205 -17.88 12.40 -7.84
N ALA A 206 -18.29 13.57 -8.35
CA ALA A 206 -19.24 14.47 -7.70
C ALA A 206 -20.61 13.80 -7.52
N ARG A 207 -21.08 13.03 -8.51
CA ARG A 207 -22.30 12.20 -8.40
C ARG A 207 -22.18 11.09 -7.36
N ALA A 208 -21.00 10.49 -7.21
CA ALA A 208 -20.75 9.47 -6.17
C ALA A 208 -20.81 10.10 -4.76
N ASN A 209 -20.19 11.26 -4.59
CA ASN A 209 -20.24 12.04 -3.35
C ASN A 209 -21.68 12.49 -3.03
N ALA A 210 -22.41 13.02 -4.02
CA ALA A 210 -23.80 13.44 -3.85
C ALA A 210 -24.72 12.29 -3.42
N TRP A 211 -24.61 11.10 -4.03
CA TRP A 211 -25.39 9.92 -3.65
C TRP A 211 -25.10 9.47 -2.22
N LEU A 212 -23.83 9.48 -1.78
CA LEU A 212 -23.45 9.14 -0.41
C LEU A 212 -24.05 10.12 0.60
N ASN A 213 -23.88 11.42 0.35
CA ASN A 213 -24.35 12.49 1.25
C ASN A 213 -25.87 12.54 1.33
N ALA A 214 -26.57 12.32 0.20
CA ALA A 214 -28.02 12.19 0.17
C ALA A 214 -28.50 11.01 1.02
N GLY A 215 -27.91 9.81 0.84
CA GLY A 215 -28.25 8.64 1.65
C GLY A 215 -28.06 8.88 3.15
N GLN A 216 -26.93 9.51 3.55
CA GLN A 216 -26.68 9.88 4.94
C GLN A 216 -27.70 10.91 5.47
N ALA A 217 -28.06 11.92 4.68
CA ALA A 217 -29.08 12.92 5.03
C ALA A 217 -30.49 12.30 5.18
N SER A 218 -30.82 11.32 4.32
CA SER A 218 -32.01 10.48 4.42
C SER A 218 -31.98 9.49 5.60
N GLY A 219 -30.91 9.48 6.41
CA GLY A 219 -30.80 8.68 7.64
C GLY A 219 -30.24 7.27 7.44
N VAL A 220 -29.68 6.94 6.27
CA VAL A 220 -29.01 5.65 6.00
C VAL A 220 -27.66 5.61 6.75
N PRO A 221 -27.44 4.65 7.66
CA PRO A 221 -26.25 4.62 8.51
C PRO A 221 -25.03 3.99 7.81
N ILE A 222 -24.52 4.67 6.77
CA ILE A 222 -23.33 4.27 5.99
C ILE A 222 -22.20 5.30 6.08
N VAL A 223 -20.97 4.84 5.85
CA VAL A 223 -19.74 5.65 5.77
C VAL A 223 -18.94 5.34 4.51
N PHE A 224 -18.23 6.36 4.02
CA PHE A 224 -17.22 6.23 2.97
C PHE A 224 -16.11 5.27 3.40
N MET A 225 -15.71 4.36 2.50
CA MET A 225 -14.54 3.49 2.72
C MET A 225 -13.45 3.71 1.68
N ASN A 226 -13.81 3.78 0.39
CA ASN A 226 -12.87 4.02 -0.70
C ASN A 226 -13.60 4.48 -1.97
N ILE A 227 -12.88 5.07 -2.92
CA ILE A 227 -13.34 5.33 -4.27
C ILE A 227 -12.33 4.79 -5.27
N GLN A 228 -12.81 4.18 -6.36
CA GLN A 228 -11.97 3.53 -7.35
C GLN A 228 -12.52 3.77 -8.75
N THR A 229 -11.66 4.19 -9.67
CA THR A 229 -12.01 4.23 -11.10
C THR A 229 -11.94 2.82 -11.70
N GLU A 230 -12.99 2.40 -12.40
CA GLU A 230 -13.07 1.10 -13.09
C GLU A 230 -13.16 1.32 -14.61
N SER A 231 -12.22 0.74 -15.34
CA SER A 231 -12.22 0.74 -16.81
C SER A 231 -13.14 -0.37 -17.35
N LEU A 232 -14.22 0.03 -18.01
CA LEU A 232 -15.17 -0.86 -18.67
C LEU A 232 -14.98 -0.78 -20.19
N LEU A 233 -14.78 -1.93 -20.83
CA LEU A 233 -14.73 -2.00 -22.29
C LEU A 233 -16.14 -1.91 -22.86
N THR A 234 -16.32 -1.06 -23.86
CA THR A 234 -17.54 -0.95 -24.65
C THR A 234 -17.21 -0.88 -26.14
N LYS A 235 -18.12 -1.35 -26.99
CA LYS A 235 -18.02 -1.08 -28.42
C LYS A 235 -18.49 0.36 -28.67
N ILE A 236 -17.67 1.16 -29.34
CA ILE A 236 -18.04 2.49 -29.83
C ILE A 236 -18.18 2.42 -31.36
N SER A 237 -18.92 3.34 -31.97
CA SER A 237 -19.12 3.42 -33.42
C SER A 237 -19.63 4.80 -33.79
N GLY A 238 -19.35 5.26 -35.02
CA GLY A 238 -19.91 6.51 -35.56
C GLY A 238 -19.60 7.73 -34.68
N GLU A 239 -20.63 8.50 -34.32
CA GLU A 239 -20.50 9.73 -33.53
C GLU A 239 -19.80 9.50 -32.17
N THR A 240 -20.07 8.39 -31.49
CA THR A 240 -19.41 8.06 -30.22
C THR A 240 -17.90 7.94 -30.45
N ALA A 241 -17.47 7.15 -31.45
CA ALA A 241 -16.06 6.95 -31.78
C ALA A 241 -15.36 8.29 -32.12
N SER A 242 -15.98 9.08 -33.00
CA SER A 242 -15.49 10.41 -33.40
C SER A 242 -15.42 11.43 -32.25
N SER A 243 -16.13 11.19 -31.14
CA SER A 243 -16.15 12.06 -29.95
C SER A 243 -15.25 11.59 -28.81
N THR A 244 -14.62 10.42 -28.92
CA THR A 244 -13.69 9.93 -27.91
C THR A 244 -12.33 10.61 -27.98
N VAL A 245 -11.64 10.69 -26.84
CA VAL A 245 -10.23 11.12 -26.83
C VAL A 245 -9.35 9.99 -27.36
N ASN A 246 -8.53 10.28 -28.36
CA ASN A 246 -7.56 9.33 -28.92
C ASN A 246 -6.31 9.25 -28.03
N ALA A 247 -5.82 8.05 -27.74
CA ALA A 247 -4.59 7.83 -26.97
C ALA A 247 -3.30 7.90 -27.83
N GLY A 248 -3.32 8.63 -28.96
CA GLY A 248 -2.30 8.55 -30.02
C GLY A 248 -1.08 9.47 -29.84
N SER A 249 -1.17 10.52 -29.02
CA SER A 249 -0.09 11.49 -28.80
C SER A 249 0.11 11.81 -27.31
N LEU A 250 1.34 12.16 -26.94
CA LEU A 250 1.71 12.57 -25.59
C LEU A 250 0.97 13.85 -25.14
N SER A 251 0.59 14.71 -26.09
CA SER A 251 -0.25 15.90 -25.85
C SER A 251 -1.64 15.52 -25.32
N ASP A 252 -2.20 14.44 -25.86
CA ASP A 252 -3.60 14.07 -25.70
C ASP A 252 -3.81 13.35 -24.37
N LEU A 253 -2.72 12.87 -23.75
CA LEU A 253 -2.69 12.32 -22.39
C LEU A 253 -3.21 13.32 -21.33
N SER A 254 -3.08 14.63 -21.57
CA SER A 254 -3.62 15.67 -20.69
C SER A 254 -5.15 15.65 -20.65
N ASN A 255 -5.79 15.57 -21.83
CA ASN A 255 -7.24 15.40 -21.96
C ASN A 255 -7.68 14.01 -21.46
N LEU A 256 -6.87 12.98 -21.70
CA LEU A 256 -7.09 11.62 -21.22
C LEU A 256 -7.08 11.51 -19.69
N ALA A 257 -6.48 12.44 -18.94
CA ALA A 257 -6.47 12.38 -17.48
C ALA A 257 -7.91 12.41 -16.90
N ASN A 258 -8.75 13.32 -17.40
CA ASN A 258 -10.11 13.54 -16.89
C ASN A 258 -11.22 12.96 -17.80
N ALA A 259 -10.87 12.46 -18.99
CA ALA A 259 -11.84 11.87 -19.91
C ALA A 259 -12.53 10.62 -19.33
N SER A 260 -13.87 10.64 -19.32
CA SER A 260 -14.71 9.49 -18.94
C SER A 260 -14.83 8.40 -20.01
N LEU A 261 -14.54 8.74 -21.27
CA LEU A 261 -14.52 7.80 -22.39
C LEU A 261 -13.36 8.15 -23.32
N TYR A 262 -12.50 7.19 -23.60
CA TYR A 262 -11.44 7.29 -24.58
C TYR A 262 -11.48 6.08 -25.53
N GLY A 263 -11.03 6.28 -26.76
CA GLY A 263 -11.15 5.31 -27.83
C GLY A 263 -9.80 4.85 -28.38
N PHE A 264 -9.79 3.65 -28.92
CA PHE A 264 -8.73 3.16 -29.80
C PHE A 264 -9.30 2.12 -30.79
N GLU A 265 -8.68 2.01 -31.95
CA GLU A 265 -8.99 1.02 -32.97
C GLU A 265 -8.24 -0.29 -32.66
N ASP A 266 -8.91 -1.45 -32.76
CA ASP A 266 -8.25 -2.75 -32.62
C ASP A 266 -7.55 -3.19 -33.92
N TYR A 267 -6.82 -4.32 -33.88
CA TYR A 267 -6.11 -4.85 -35.05
C TYR A 267 -7.03 -5.23 -36.24
N HIS A 268 -8.34 -5.33 -36.02
CA HIS A 268 -9.34 -5.65 -37.03
C HIS A 268 -10.13 -4.44 -37.54
N GLY A 269 -9.79 -3.23 -37.09
CA GLY A 269 -10.50 -2.00 -37.47
C GLY A 269 -11.79 -1.77 -36.70
N ILE A 270 -11.92 -2.32 -35.50
CA ILE A 270 -13.09 -2.13 -34.62
C ILE A 270 -12.77 -1.07 -33.58
N ASP A 271 -13.55 0.00 -33.53
CA ASP A 271 -13.44 1.01 -32.47
C ASP A 271 -13.85 0.43 -31.10
N ILE A 272 -12.92 0.44 -30.16
CA ILE A 272 -13.12 0.04 -28.76
C ILE A 272 -13.04 1.29 -27.87
N GLY A 273 -14.07 1.49 -27.05
CA GLY A 273 -14.10 2.51 -26.02
C GLY A 273 -13.78 1.95 -24.65
N VAL A 274 -13.04 2.73 -23.86
CA VAL A 274 -12.82 2.47 -22.44
C VAL A 274 -13.60 3.53 -21.65
N VAL A 275 -14.70 3.12 -21.03
CA VAL A 275 -15.49 3.96 -20.12
C VAL A 275 -14.88 3.89 -18.72
N ARG A 276 -14.60 5.04 -18.12
CA ARG A 276 -14.14 5.16 -16.72
C ARG A 276 -15.32 5.33 -15.78
N ALA A 277 -15.86 4.22 -15.32
CA ALA A 277 -16.85 4.23 -14.25
C ALA A 277 -16.18 4.50 -12.89
N VAL A 278 -16.96 4.90 -11.90
CA VAL A 278 -16.51 5.10 -10.51
C VAL A 278 -17.21 4.08 -9.62
N ARG A 279 -16.44 3.19 -8.99
CA ARG A 279 -16.93 2.36 -7.89
C ARG A 279 -16.72 3.09 -6.57
N LEU A 280 -17.83 3.42 -5.92
CA LEU A 280 -17.85 3.91 -4.55
C LEU A 280 -17.97 2.71 -3.61
N TRP A 281 -17.01 2.57 -2.69
CA TRP A 281 -17.04 1.58 -1.61
C TRP A 281 -17.50 2.25 -0.31
N TYR A 282 -18.47 1.61 0.35
CA TYR A 282 -19.06 2.06 1.61
C TYR A 282 -19.26 0.90 2.58
N ALA A 283 -19.48 1.20 3.86
CA ALA A 283 -19.80 0.21 4.88
C ALA A 283 -20.86 0.76 5.85
N PRO A 284 -21.66 -0.11 6.51
CA PRO A 284 -22.58 0.32 7.57
C PRO A 284 -21.82 0.68 8.85
N ILE A 285 -22.20 1.78 9.50
CA ILE A 285 -21.48 2.37 10.65
C ILE A 285 -21.34 1.37 11.81
N GLY A 286 -22.44 0.73 12.20
CA GLY A 286 -22.51 -0.26 13.29
C GLY A 286 -22.38 -1.71 12.82
N GLY A 287 -22.10 -1.97 11.54
CA GLY A 287 -22.14 -3.30 10.95
C GLY A 287 -23.53 -3.74 10.46
N GLU A 288 -23.61 -4.99 9.97
CA GLU A 288 -24.87 -5.67 9.65
C GLU A 288 -25.35 -6.49 10.86
N PHE A 289 -26.63 -6.39 11.21
CA PHE A 289 -27.28 -7.20 12.25
C PHE A 289 -28.31 -8.15 11.64
N SER A 290 -28.28 -9.41 12.09
CA SER A 290 -29.13 -10.49 11.57
C SER A 290 -30.36 -10.69 12.44
N ILE A 291 -31.55 -10.65 11.83
CA ILE A 291 -32.85 -10.83 12.47
C ILE A 291 -33.56 -12.00 11.79
N GLU A 292 -33.82 -13.07 12.53
CA GLU A 292 -34.67 -14.16 12.07
C GLU A 292 -36.14 -13.83 12.37
N ILE A 293 -36.93 -13.55 11.32
CA ILE A 293 -38.38 -13.40 11.44
C ILE A 293 -39.01 -14.79 11.59
N LYS A 294 -39.42 -15.10 12.82
CA LYS A 294 -40.00 -16.39 13.20
C LYS A 294 -41.46 -16.44 12.79
N LEU A 295 -41.84 -17.44 12.01
CA LEU A 295 -43.19 -17.67 11.49
C LEU A 295 -43.89 -18.82 12.22
N LYS A 296 -45.22 -18.77 12.26
CA LYS A 296 -46.17 -19.75 12.80
C LYS A 296 -47.31 -19.98 11.81
N GLU A 297 -48.15 -20.96 12.09
CA GLU A 297 -49.25 -21.37 11.21
C GLU A 297 -50.44 -20.38 11.19
N ASP A 298 -50.60 -19.59 12.25
CA ASP A 298 -51.65 -18.58 12.45
C ASP A 298 -51.29 -17.18 11.89
N ASP A 299 -50.07 -16.99 11.37
CA ASP A 299 -49.59 -15.66 10.95
C ASP A 299 -50.18 -15.21 9.60
N ALA A 300 -51.33 -14.54 9.64
CA ALA A 300 -51.94 -13.92 8.46
C ALA A 300 -51.06 -12.82 7.80
N LYS A 301 -50.19 -12.14 8.57
CA LYS A 301 -49.34 -11.02 8.10
C LYS A 301 -47.99 -11.01 8.82
N LEU A 302 -46.95 -10.50 8.15
CA LEU A 302 -45.60 -10.39 8.72
C LEU A 302 -45.47 -9.32 9.82
N GLY A 303 -46.32 -8.29 9.79
CA GLY A 303 -46.32 -7.23 10.80
C GLY A 303 -45.36 -6.07 10.57
N PHE A 304 -44.75 -5.96 9.41
CA PHE A 304 -43.95 -4.81 9.02
C PHE A 304 -44.20 -4.47 7.55
N ALA A 305 -43.92 -3.22 7.18
CA ALA A 305 -43.90 -2.76 5.79
C ALA A 305 -42.48 -2.36 5.39
N ILE A 306 -42.19 -2.48 4.10
CA ILE A 306 -40.94 -1.99 3.50
C ILE A 306 -41.24 -0.83 2.55
N SER A 307 -40.28 0.07 2.40
CA SER A 307 -40.32 1.15 1.42
C SER A 307 -38.91 1.42 0.89
N ARG A 308 -38.78 2.31 -0.08
CA ARG A 308 -37.52 2.62 -0.75
C ARG A 308 -37.24 4.11 -0.67
N THR A 309 -35.99 4.50 -0.39
CA THR A 309 -35.53 5.89 -0.45
C THR A 309 -35.30 6.33 -1.90
N GLU A 310 -35.08 7.62 -2.15
CA GLU A 310 -34.74 8.13 -3.49
C GLU A 310 -33.40 7.57 -3.98
N GLU A 311 -32.44 7.37 -3.07
CA GLU A 311 -31.10 6.82 -3.35
C GLU A 311 -31.11 5.29 -3.57
N GLY A 312 -32.30 4.66 -3.48
CA GLY A 312 -32.53 3.27 -3.84
C GLY A 312 -32.40 2.26 -2.68
N PHE A 313 -32.26 2.71 -1.44
CA PHE A 313 -32.19 1.80 -0.27
C PHE A 313 -33.56 1.28 0.13
N ILE A 314 -33.67 -0.03 0.36
CA ILE A 314 -34.86 -0.62 1.00
C ILE A 314 -34.74 -0.45 2.51
N PHE A 315 -35.80 0.03 3.17
CA PHE A 315 -35.87 0.16 4.62
C PHE A 315 -37.23 -0.31 5.15
N ILE A 316 -37.29 -0.64 6.44
CA ILE A 316 -38.54 -0.94 7.13
C ILE A 316 -39.22 0.38 7.49
N SER A 317 -40.38 0.65 6.89
CA SER A 317 -41.09 1.93 6.99
C SER A 317 -42.20 1.95 8.04
N SER A 318 -42.62 0.78 8.53
CA SER A 318 -43.47 0.67 9.73
C SER A 318 -43.42 -0.75 10.31
N VAL A 319 -43.66 -0.85 11.62
CA VAL A 319 -43.87 -2.12 12.32
C VAL A 319 -45.16 -2.05 13.13
N ILE A 320 -46.02 -3.06 12.97
CA ILE A 320 -47.29 -3.18 13.69
C ILE A 320 -47.00 -3.62 15.14
N ASN A 321 -47.25 -2.72 16.09
CA ASN A 321 -47.11 -2.98 17.52
C ASN A 321 -48.31 -3.79 18.07
N GLN A 322 -48.49 -5.02 17.57
CA GLN A 322 -49.47 -6.00 18.04
C GLN A 322 -48.75 -7.23 18.62
N GLU A 323 -49.34 -7.84 19.65
CA GLU A 323 -48.83 -9.06 20.27
C GLU A 323 -48.91 -10.27 19.33
N ASN A 324 -48.01 -11.23 19.52
CA ASN A 324 -47.88 -12.45 18.72
C ASN A 324 -47.76 -12.27 17.18
N VAL A 325 -47.50 -11.08 16.66
CA VAL A 325 -47.20 -10.86 15.22
C VAL A 325 -45.71 -11.15 14.94
N PRO A 326 -45.30 -11.70 13.75
CA PRO A 326 -43.92 -12.10 13.49
C PRO A 326 -42.87 -11.03 13.75
N ALA A 327 -43.11 -9.79 13.30
CA ALA A 327 -42.22 -8.66 13.55
C ALA A 327 -41.96 -8.42 15.05
N THR A 328 -43.02 -8.31 15.86
CA THR A 328 -42.93 -8.09 17.31
C THR A 328 -42.23 -9.26 18.01
N ARG A 329 -42.65 -10.49 17.70
CA ARG A 329 -42.14 -11.75 18.26
C ARG A 329 -40.65 -11.99 17.94
N SER A 330 -40.15 -11.36 16.87
CA SER A 330 -38.76 -11.45 16.43
C SER A 330 -37.90 -10.25 16.84
N GLY A 331 -38.41 -9.37 17.71
CA GLY A 331 -37.69 -8.20 18.22
C GLY A 331 -37.62 -7.01 17.26
N LEU A 332 -38.17 -7.11 16.05
CA LEU A 332 -38.08 -6.08 15.01
C LEU A 332 -38.71 -4.74 15.44
N CYS A 333 -39.78 -4.81 16.25
CA CYS A 333 -40.45 -3.62 16.78
C CYS A 333 -39.55 -2.78 17.68
N ASN A 334 -38.65 -3.41 18.46
CA ASN A 334 -37.73 -2.70 19.35
C ASN A 334 -36.63 -2.00 18.55
N LEU A 335 -36.06 -2.68 17.55
CA LEU A 335 -35.05 -2.11 16.66
C LEU A 335 -35.62 -0.97 15.80
N TYR A 336 -36.85 -1.13 15.30
CA TYR A 336 -37.55 -0.07 14.56
C TYR A 336 -37.82 1.17 15.42
N LYS A 337 -38.28 1.00 16.66
CA LYS A 337 -38.45 2.12 17.62
C LYS A 337 -37.14 2.84 17.85
N LEU A 338 -36.08 2.11 18.21
CA LEU A 338 -34.77 2.69 18.48
C LEU A 338 -34.15 3.42 17.26
N ALA A 339 -34.38 2.91 16.05
CA ALA A 339 -33.98 3.59 14.81
C ALA A 339 -34.78 4.89 14.61
N THR A 340 -36.08 4.86 14.86
CA THR A 340 -36.96 6.05 14.78
C THR A 340 -36.56 7.10 15.81
N ASP A 341 -36.33 6.69 17.07
CA ASP A 341 -35.93 7.56 18.19
C ASP A 341 -34.58 8.26 17.94
N THR A 342 -33.69 7.63 17.16
CA THR A 342 -32.38 8.17 16.76
C THR A 342 -32.38 8.87 15.40
N SER A 343 -33.55 9.03 14.74
CA SER A 343 -33.67 9.57 13.38
C SER A 343 -32.76 8.85 12.37
N ARG A 344 -32.84 7.51 12.35
CA ARG A 344 -32.12 6.61 11.45
C ARG A 344 -33.08 5.65 10.76
N LEU A 345 -32.74 5.28 9.53
CA LEU A 345 -33.49 4.28 8.79
C LEU A 345 -33.00 2.87 9.14
N LEU A 346 -33.96 1.97 9.42
CA LEU A 346 -33.70 0.54 9.54
C LEU A 346 -33.60 -0.09 8.14
N VAL A 347 -32.46 0.17 7.48
CA VAL A 347 -32.15 -0.25 6.11
C VAL A 347 -31.93 -1.75 6.05
N VAL A 348 -32.65 -2.43 5.15
CA VAL A 348 -32.51 -3.86 4.88
C VAL A 348 -31.41 -4.06 3.85
N SER A 349 -30.31 -4.69 4.26
CA SER A 349 -29.18 -4.94 3.38
C SER A 349 -29.30 -6.28 2.64
N ARG A 350 -29.91 -7.29 3.27
CA ARG A 350 -30.08 -8.64 2.71
C ARG A 350 -31.38 -9.30 3.14
N VAL A 351 -31.92 -10.16 2.26
CA VAL A 351 -33.04 -11.05 2.56
C VAL A 351 -32.69 -12.48 2.15
N SER A 352 -32.60 -13.37 3.14
CA SER A 352 -32.12 -14.75 2.99
C SER A 352 -30.70 -14.78 2.40
N ASN A 353 -29.81 -14.00 3.02
CA ASN A 353 -28.40 -13.74 2.66
C ASN A 353 -28.14 -13.10 1.28
N GLN A 354 -29.14 -12.98 0.41
CA GLN A 354 -29.04 -12.25 -0.86
C GLN A 354 -29.09 -10.73 -0.61
N LYS A 355 -28.09 -9.98 -1.11
CA LYS A 355 -28.05 -8.51 -1.02
C LYS A 355 -29.23 -7.87 -1.75
N VAL A 356 -29.84 -6.85 -1.16
CA VAL A 356 -30.98 -6.08 -1.73
C VAL A 356 -30.69 -4.57 -1.84
N LEU A 357 -29.42 -4.20 -1.70
CA LEU A 357 -28.92 -2.82 -1.79
C LEU A 357 -28.85 -2.30 -3.24
N PRO A 358 -28.87 -0.97 -3.48
CA PRO A 358 -28.59 -0.40 -4.80
C PRO A 358 -27.15 -0.71 -5.24
N TRP A 359 -26.97 -1.02 -6.54
CA TRP A 359 -25.70 -1.57 -7.07
C TRP A 359 -25.11 -0.82 -8.27
N MET A 360 -25.91 -0.01 -8.99
CA MET A 360 -25.39 0.80 -10.10
C MET A 360 -26.18 2.09 -10.29
N VAL A 361 -25.53 3.16 -10.74
CA VAL A 361 -26.16 4.38 -11.29
C VAL A 361 -25.83 4.46 -12.78
N SER A 362 -26.86 4.56 -13.63
CA SER A 362 -26.68 4.63 -15.09
C SER A 362 -26.10 5.97 -15.56
N SER A 363 -25.70 6.02 -16.83
CA SER A 363 -25.34 7.26 -17.53
C SER A 363 -26.50 8.25 -17.66
N THR A 364 -27.75 7.79 -17.55
CA THR A 364 -28.93 8.67 -17.48
C THR A 364 -29.23 9.17 -16.05
N GLY A 365 -28.46 8.75 -15.04
CA GLY A 365 -28.66 9.09 -13.64
C GLY A 365 -29.61 8.16 -12.87
N ALA A 366 -30.22 7.16 -13.52
CA ALA A 366 -31.15 6.24 -12.88
C ALA A 366 -30.43 5.21 -11.99
N ILE A 367 -30.93 5.03 -10.76
CA ILE A 367 -30.37 4.09 -9.78
C ILE A 367 -30.98 2.69 -10.00
N ARG A 368 -30.12 1.70 -10.20
CA ARG A 368 -30.46 0.27 -10.26
C ARG A 368 -30.47 -0.29 -8.84
N CYS A 369 -31.67 -0.64 -8.40
CA CYS A 369 -32.03 -1.17 -7.10
C CYS A 369 -33.17 -2.20 -7.28
N TYR A 370 -33.48 -2.97 -6.24
CA TYR A 370 -34.63 -3.87 -6.24
C TYR A 370 -35.94 -3.07 -6.07
N ASP A 371 -37.02 -3.56 -6.67
CA ASP A 371 -38.35 -3.00 -6.46
C ASP A 371 -39.01 -3.59 -5.20
N THR A 372 -39.92 -2.83 -4.59
CA THR A 372 -40.61 -3.24 -3.36
C THR A 372 -41.67 -4.32 -3.60
N VAL A 373 -42.14 -4.52 -4.84
CA VAL A 373 -43.20 -5.48 -5.17
C VAL A 373 -42.64 -6.89 -5.21
N SER A 374 -41.57 -7.13 -5.98
CA SER A 374 -40.89 -8.43 -6.05
C SER A 374 -40.32 -8.84 -4.69
N LEU A 375 -39.80 -7.89 -3.91
CA LEU A 375 -39.33 -8.15 -2.56
C LEU A 375 -40.49 -8.52 -1.61
N SER A 376 -41.62 -7.80 -1.68
CA SER A 376 -42.82 -8.13 -0.89
C SER A 376 -43.43 -9.49 -1.28
N GLN A 377 -43.38 -9.86 -2.56
CA GLN A 377 -43.76 -11.19 -3.05
C GLN A 377 -42.85 -12.28 -2.46
N LYS A 378 -41.52 -12.08 -2.48
CA LYS A 378 -40.56 -13.02 -1.86
C LYS A 378 -40.80 -13.18 -0.36
N LEU A 379 -41.02 -12.08 0.37
CA LEU A 379 -41.34 -12.11 1.80
C LEU A 379 -42.69 -12.81 2.07
N SER A 380 -43.68 -12.61 1.20
CA SER A 380 -44.98 -13.30 1.28
C SER A 380 -44.85 -14.79 0.99
N LEU A 381 -43.99 -15.20 0.04
CA LEU A 381 -43.72 -16.59 -0.25
C LEU A 381 -43.11 -17.31 0.97
N HIS A 382 -42.14 -16.68 1.65
CA HIS A 382 -41.60 -17.18 2.92
C HIS A 382 -42.70 -17.41 3.99
N ARG A 383 -43.65 -16.47 4.13
CA ARG A 383 -44.84 -16.66 5.00
C ARG A 383 -45.63 -17.91 4.59
N HIS A 384 -45.96 -18.06 3.31
CA HIS A 384 -46.77 -19.18 2.82
C HIS A 384 -46.05 -20.54 2.91
N THR A 385 -44.73 -20.58 2.72
CA THR A 385 -43.92 -21.80 2.87
C THR A 385 -43.47 -22.08 4.31
N LYS A 386 -43.80 -21.18 5.24
CA LYS A 386 -43.41 -21.23 6.67
C LYS A 386 -41.88 -21.23 6.89
N VAL A 387 -41.09 -20.83 5.89
CA VAL A 387 -39.62 -20.76 5.97
C VAL A 387 -39.21 -19.45 6.64
N PRO A 388 -38.50 -19.46 7.80
CA PRO A 388 -38.07 -18.25 8.50
C PRO A 388 -37.36 -17.26 7.57
N ILE A 389 -37.59 -15.96 7.80
CA ILE A 389 -36.97 -14.90 6.97
C ILE A 389 -35.74 -14.39 7.70
N LEU A 390 -34.56 -14.64 7.14
CA LEU A 390 -33.32 -14.06 7.64
C LEU A 390 -33.14 -12.67 7.02
N LEU A 391 -33.47 -11.63 7.76
CA LEU A 391 -33.25 -10.23 7.38
C LEU A 391 -31.92 -9.75 7.95
N HIS A 392 -31.12 -9.09 7.14
CA HIS A 392 -29.96 -8.34 7.63
C HIS A 392 -30.25 -6.85 7.50
N VAL A 393 -29.95 -6.11 8.56
CA VAL A 393 -30.19 -4.66 8.64
C VAL A 393 -28.91 -3.91 9.02
N PHE A 394 -28.77 -2.66 8.60
CA PHE A 394 -27.68 -1.82 9.07
C PHE A 394 -27.94 -1.28 10.48
N LEU A 395 -26.89 -1.25 11.31
CA LEU A 395 -26.87 -0.52 12.57
C LEU A 395 -26.12 0.81 12.42
N TRP A 396 -26.47 1.79 13.25
CA TRP A 396 -25.69 3.03 13.43
C TRP A 396 -24.71 2.94 14.61
N GLU A 397 -24.88 1.98 15.52
CA GLU A 397 -24.00 1.77 16.68
C GLU A 397 -23.75 0.27 16.91
N SER A 398 -22.48 -0.11 16.98
CA SER A 398 -22.06 -1.52 17.13
C SER A 398 -22.40 -2.11 18.50
N ALA A 399 -22.48 -1.28 19.56
CA ALA A 399 -22.85 -1.73 20.90
C ALA A 399 -24.23 -2.42 20.94
N LEU A 400 -25.17 -2.00 20.09
CA LEU A 400 -26.52 -2.55 20.00
C LEU A 400 -26.50 -4.02 19.55
N ALA A 401 -25.58 -4.42 18.67
CA ALA A 401 -25.39 -5.81 18.25
C ALA A 401 -25.03 -6.74 19.43
N SER A 402 -24.39 -6.21 20.48
CA SER A 402 -23.96 -6.97 21.66
C SER A 402 -25.04 -7.16 22.73
N SER A 403 -26.11 -6.36 22.72
CA SER A 403 -27.17 -6.40 23.74
C SER A 403 -28.28 -7.43 23.48
N SER A 404 -28.41 -7.93 22.25
CA SER A 404 -29.59 -8.69 21.80
C SER A 404 -29.31 -10.13 21.33
N GLY A 405 -28.15 -10.70 21.64
CA GLY A 405 -27.78 -12.08 21.29
C GLY A 405 -26.96 -12.77 22.39
N GLY A 406 -27.42 -13.93 22.86
CA GLY A 406 -26.80 -14.62 24.00
C GLY A 406 -25.43 -15.23 23.70
N SER A 407 -24.53 -15.13 24.69
CA SER A 407 -23.30 -15.92 24.83
C SER A 407 -22.45 -16.14 23.57
N ASN A 408 -21.79 -15.09 23.10
CA ASN A 408 -20.43 -15.25 22.57
C ASN A 408 -19.48 -14.25 23.24
N ARG A 409 -18.44 -14.77 23.89
CA ARG A 409 -17.46 -14.00 24.66
C ARG A 409 -16.47 -13.27 23.74
N PHE A 410 -16.93 -12.23 23.04
CA PHE A 410 -16.01 -11.23 22.55
C PHE A 410 -15.57 -10.35 23.72
N ARG A 411 -14.41 -10.67 24.30
CA ARG A 411 -13.66 -9.66 25.05
C ARG A 411 -13.38 -8.52 24.08
N THR A 412 -14.03 -7.38 24.28
CA THR A 412 -13.56 -6.10 23.77
C THR A 412 -12.14 -5.90 24.27
N VAL A 413 -11.15 -6.13 23.39
CA VAL A 413 -9.83 -5.57 23.59
C VAL A 413 -10.01 -4.07 23.38
N SER A 414 -10.03 -3.33 24.49
CA SER A 414 -10.01 -1.88 24.46
C SER A 414 -8.82 -1.45 23.62
N SER A 415 -9.05 -0.63 22.58
CA SER A 415 -7.95 0.06 21.91
C SER A 415 -7.19 0.87 22.96
N PRO A 416 -5.88 0.67 23.14
CA PRO A 416 -5.11 1.59 23.96
C PRO A 416 -5.18 2.96 23.28
N VAL A 417 -5.69 3.96 24.00
CA VAL A 417 -5.56 5.35 23.60
C VAL A 417 -4.07 5.62 23.50
N ILE A 418 -3.55 5.78 22.28
CA ILE A 418 -2.21 6.28 22.06
C ILE A 418 -2.23 7.74 22.53
N GLN A 419 -1.81 7.95 23.78
CA GLN A 419 -1.50 9.27 24.27
C GLN A 419 -0.34 9.79 23.44
N LEU A 420 -0.62 10.83 22.65
CA LEU A 420 0.41 11.55 21.88
C LEU A 420 1.45 12.09 22.88
N PRO A 421 2.76 11.88 22.68
CA PRO A 421 3.77 12.44 23.56
C PRO A 421 3.70 13.98 23.50
N SER A 422 3.82 14.64 24.66
CA SER A 422 3.84 16.10 24.74
C SER A 422 4.90 16.68 23.83
N GLU A 423 4.52 17.63 22.97
CA GLU A 423 5.45 18.32 22.09
C GLU A 423 6.58 19.00 22.87
N VAL A 424 7.80 18.84 22.37
CA VAL A 424 8.97 19.54 22.85
C VAL A 424 8.79 21.03 22.53
N GLN A 425 8.64 21.83 23.58
CA GLN A 425 8.54 23.28 23.46
C GLN A 425 9.81 23.85 22.78
N MET A 426 9.67 24.35 21.55
CA MET A 426 10.63 25.28 20.97
C MET A 426 9.92 26.61 20.74
N ALA A 427 10.38 27.64 21.46
CA ALA A 427 9.83 28.98 21.37
C ALA A 427 10.20 29.64 20.03
N HIS A 428 9.21 30.22 19.36
CA HIS A 428 9.43 31.35 18.44
C HIS A 428 8.29 32.36 18.54
N HIS A 429 8.66 33.63 18.35
CA HIS A 429 7.88 34.79 18.77
C HIS A 429 6.72 35.12 17.82
N PRO A 430 5.65 35.78 18.32
CA PRO A 430 4.60 36.32 17.46
C PRO A 430 5.13 37.55 16.71
N ASN A 431 4.65 37.77 15.50
CA ASN A 431 4.72 39.09 14.87
C ASN A 431 3.38 39.40 14.20
N GLU A 432 2.80 40.53 14.58
CA GLU A 432 1.48 40.97 14.13
C GLU A 432 1.57 41.62 12.75
N SER A 433 0.59 41.36 11.88
CA SER A 433 0.34 42.20 10.71
C SER A 433 -1.17 42.31 10.45
N HIS A 434 -1.73 43.46 10.81
CA HIS A 434 -3.09 43.87 10.47
C HIS A 434 -3.26 44.08 8.95
N VAL A 435 -4.45 43.85 8.40
CA VAL A 435 -5.24 44.78 7.56
C VAL A 435 -6.73 44.32 7.54
N LEU A 436 -7.66 45.28 7.40
CA LEU A 436 -9.13 45.15 7.50
C LEU A 436 -9.84 44.49 6.28
N PRO A 437 -11.10 44.03 6.45
CA PRO A 437 -12.07 43.73 5.38
C PRO A 437 -13.05 44.90 5.11
N LEU A 438 -13.45 45.11 3.85
CA LEU A 438 -14.49 46.05 3.36
C LEU A 438 -14.94 45.61 1.94
N PRO A 439 -16.12 46.02 1.41
CA PRO A 439 -17.48 45.65 1.82
C PRO A 439 -18.32 45.13 0.60
N PRO A 440 -19.64 44.85 0.71
CA PRO A 440 -20.46 44.44 -0.43
C PRO A 440 -21.17 45.61 -1.12
N ASP A 441 -21.40 45.50 -2.44
CA ASP A 441 -22.32 46.37 -3.20
C ASP A 441 -23.67 45.68 -3.46
N ALA A 442 -24.73 46.49 -3.55
CA ALA A 442 -26.12 46.05 -3.67
C ALA A 442 -26.89 46.87 -4.71
N SER A 443 -28.12 46.45 -5.00
CA SER A 443 -29.16 47.12 -5.83
C SER A 443 -28.88 47.18 -7.35
N ASP A 444 -29.87 47.27 -8.24
CA ASP A 444 -31.27 46.77 -8.27
C ASP A 444 -31.79 47.05 -9.69
N SER A 445 -32.68 46.21 -10.22
CA SER A 445 -33.89 46.65 -10.97
C SER A 445 -34.57 45.48 -11.70
N SER A 446 -35.87 45.33 -11.47
CA SER A 446 -36.80 44.50 -12.21
C SER A 446 -37.09 45.02 -13.63
N ASP A 447 -37.56 44.14 -14.52
CA ASP A 447 -38.87 44.35 -15.16
C ASP A 447 -39.47 43.07 -15.77
N GLN A 448 -40.80 43.04 -15.88
CA GLN A 448 -41.62 41.94 -16.40
C GLN A 448 -42.05 42.19 -17.86
N ILE A 449 -42.57 41.15 -18.56
CA ILE A 449 -43.91 41.11 -19.21
C ILE A 449 -43.99 40.05 -20.36
N THR A 450 -45.14 39.34 -20.43
CA THR A 450 -45.66 38.45 -21.51
C THR A 450 -44.77 37.28 -22.00
N SER A 451 -45.13 35.99 -21.82
CA SER A 451 -46.32 35.24 -22.27
C SER A 451 -46.39 34.99 -23.78
N ASP A 452 -46.19 33.73 -24.20
CA ASP A 452 -47.06 33.14 -25.22
C ASP A 452 -47.16 31.61 -25.13
N LEU A 453 -48.31 31.06 -25.54
CA LEU A 453 -48.58 29.62 -25.51
C LEU A 453 -48.24 28.96 -26.86
N SER A 454 -47.63 27.77 -26.82
CA SER A 454 -47.87 26.77 -27.89
C SER A 454 -47.96 25.36 -27.32
N GLN A 455 -49.13 24.76 -27.48
CA GLN A 455 -49.42 23.40 -27.04
C GLN A 455 -48.83 22.38 -28.02
N SER A 456 -48.26 21.26 -27.53
CA SER A 456 -48.56 19.95 -28.13
C SER A 456 -48.18 18.75 -27.25
N ARG A 457 -49.11 17.80 -27.16
CA ARG A 457 -48.92 16.37 -26.80
C ARG A 457 -48.40 16.06 -25.39
N LEU A 458 -49.36 16.08 -24.45
CA LEU A 458 -49.36 15.19 -23.28
C LEU A 458 -49.25 13.71 -23.73
N GLN A 459 -48.15 13.05 -23.37
CA GLN A 459 -48.09 11.59 -23.30
C GLN A 459 -48.30 11.17 -21.84
N ARG A 460 -49.22 10.23 -21.62
CA ARG A 460 -49.77 9.89 -20.30
C ARG A 460 -48.72 9.12 -19.47
N ASP A 461 -48.09 9.80 -18.52
CA ASP A 461 -47.15 9.18 -17.59
C ASP A 461 -47.87 8.66 -16.35
N THR A 462 -47.60 7.41 -15.94
CA THR A 462 -48.35 6.74 -14.86
C THR A 462 -47.51 6.69 -13.60
N ALA A 463 -47.26 7.86 -13.01
CA ALA A 463 -46.60 7.98 -11.72
C ALA A 463 -47.55 7.51 -10.60
N GLY A 464 -47.21 6.39 -9.95
CA GLY A 464 -47.95 5.84 -8.81
C GLY A 464 -47.21 6.08 -7.50
N GLU A 465 -47.56 7.15 -6.80
CA GLU A 465 -47.17 7.36 -5.39
C GLU A 465 -48.24 6.86 -4.41
N ALA A 466 -47.90 6.91 -3.11
CA ALA A 466 -48.74 6.65 -1.93
C ALA A 466 -49.08 5.18 -1.57
N SER A 467 -48.27 4.65 -0.64
CA SER A 467 -48.67 3.80 0.51
C SER A 467 -49.94 2.93 0.37
N PHE A 468 -49.76 1.64 0.09
CA PHE A 468 -50.86 0.68 0.06
C PHE A 468 -51.11 0.02 1.43
N ARG A 469 -52.35 0.13 1.91
CA ARG A 469 -52.92 -0.74 2.96
C ARG A 469 -53.65 -1.91 2.31
N PHE A 470 -53.42 -3.13 2.79
CA PHE A 470 -54.13 -4.32 2.33
C PHE A 470 -55.64 -4.18 2.57
N HIS A 471 -56.43 -4.45 1.53
CA HIS A 471 -57.84 -4.85 1.65
C HIS A 471 -57.93 -6.34 1.31
N ASP A 472 -58.76 -7.07 2.04
CA ASP A 472 -58.96 -8.51 1.83
C ASP A 472 -59.73 -8.77 0.53
N PHE A 473 -59.21 -9.70 -0.29
CA PHE A 473 -59.92 -10.24 -1.45
C PHE A 473 -60.49 -11.61 -1.11
N SER A 474 -61.80 -11.68 -0.85
CA SER A 474 -62.53 -12.94 -0.85
C SER A 474 -62.71 -13.43 -2.29
N LEU A 475 -62.05 -14.54 -2.66
CA LEU A 475 -62.24 -15.17 -3.96
C LEU A 475 -63.60 -15.88 -4.01
N SER A 476 -64.49 -15.44 -4.89
CA SER A 476 -65.71 -16.16 -5.22
C SER A 476 -65.39 -17.41 -6.04
N SER A 477 -65.92 -18.56 -5.60
CA SER A 477 -65.89 -19.82 -6.34
C SER A 477 -66.56 -19.73 -7.71
N ASN A 478 -66.19 -20.67 -8.61
CA ASN A 478 -66.47 -20.81 -10.05
C ASN A 478 -65.22 -20.40 -10.86
N TRP A 479 -64.69 -21.22 -11.77
CA TRP A 479 -65.37 -22.11 -12.71
C TRP A 479 -64.80 -23.55 -12.78
N VAL A 480 -65.53 -24.40 -13.51
CA VAL A 480 -65.25 -25.82 -13.85
C VAL A 480 -63.98 -25.96 -14.70
#